data_AF-A0A496VIX9-F1
#
_entry.id   AF-A0A496VIX9-F1
#
_cell.length_a   1.000
_cell.length_b   1.000
_cell.length_c   1.000
_cell.angle_alpha   90.00
_cell.angle_beta   90.00
_cell.angle_gamma   90.00
#
_symmetry.space_group_name_H-M   'P 1'
#
loop_
_entity.id
_entity.type
_entity.pdbx_description
1 polymer ?
#
loop_
_entity_poly.entity_id
_entity_poly.type
_entity_poly.pdbx_seq_one_letter_code
_entity_poly.pdbx_strand_id
1 'polypeptide(L)' 'MQAWIEIHQEELMADWELATQGETIFKIAPLK' A
#
# COMPACT_ATOMS: atom_id res chain seq x y z
N MET A 1 -2.12 -14.27 1.34
CA MET A 1 -1.41 -13.05 1.79
C MET A 1 -0.26 -12.69 0.86
N GLN A 2 0.66 -13.62 0.57
CA GLN A 2 1.81 -13.37 -0.32
C GLN A 2 1.41 -12.71 -1.67
N ALA A 3 0.44 -13.28 -2.37
CA ALA A 3 -0.04 -12.75 -3.65
C ALA A 3 -0.65 -11.34 -3.56
N TRP A 4 -1.26 -10.97 -2.43
CA TRP A 4 -1.81 -9.62 -2.26
C TRP A 4 -0.68 -8.59 -2.15
N ILE A 5 0.36 -8.91 -1.38
CA ILE A 5 1.52 -8.05 -1.19
C ILE A 5 2.28 -7.86 -2.51
N GLU A 6 2.44 -8.94 -3.28
CA GLU A 6 3.12 -8.89 -4.58
C GLU A 6 2.36 -8.04 -5.61
N ILE A 7 1.02 -8.14 -5.63
CA ILE A 7 0.19 -7.34 -6.55
C ILE A 7 0.19 -5.85 -6.19
N HIS A 8 0.23 -5.52 -4.89
CA HIS A 8 0.10 -4.14 -4.40
C HIS A 8 1.44 -3.55 -3.91
N GLN A 9 2.58 -4.14 -4.32
CA GLN A 9 3.89 -3.75 -3.79
C GLN A 9 4.20 -2.26 -4.03
N GLU A 10 3.89 -1.76 -5.23
CA GLU A 10 4.14 -0.37 -5.59
C GLU A 10 3.24 0.59 -4.80
N GLU A 11 1.94 0.26 -4.67
CA GLU A 11 0.98 1.04 -3.88
C GLU A 11 1.39 1.10 -2.41
N LEU A 12 1.81 -0.03 -1.83
CA LEU A 12 2.30 -0.10 -0.45
C LEU A 12 3.54 0.77 -0.23
N MET A 13 4.42 0.88 -1.24
CA MET A 13 5.62 1.70 -1.11
C MET A 13 5.34 3.19 -1.26
N ALA A 14 4.43 3.56 -2.17
CA ALA A 14 3.95 4.93 -2.27
C ALA A 14 3.24 5.38 -0.97
N ASP A 15 2.34 4.55 -0.43
CA ASP A 15 1.66 4.84 0.84
C ASP A 15 2.64 4.89 2.02
N TRP A 16 3.71 4.08 2.00
CA TRP A 16 4.77 4.16 3.01
C TRP A 16 5.47 5.51 2.99
N GLU A 17 5.86 6.01 1.81
CA GLU A 17 6.48 7.34 1.69
C GLU A 17 5.55 8.45 2.19
N LEU A 18 4.26 8.39 1.85
CA LEU A 18 3.26 9.35 2.34
C LEU A 18 3.14 9.29 3.87
N ALA A 19 3.00 8.09 4.44
CA ALA A 19 2.91 7.89 5.87
C ALA A 19 4.14 8.45 6.62
N THR A 20 5.35 8.25 6.09
CA THR A 20 6.58 8.78 6.71
C THR A 20 6.67 10.30 6.67
N GLN A 21 5.97 10.95 5.74
CA GLN A 21 5.86 12.40 5.63
C GLN A 21 4.71 12.97 6.48
N GLY A 22 3.90 12.11 7.12
CA GLY A 22 2.70 12.49 7.85
C GLY A 22 1.50 12.80 6.95
N GLU A 23 1.57 12.42 5.69
CA GLU A 23 0.51 12.62 4.70
C GLU A 23 -0.57 11.53 4.81
N THR A 24 -1.73 11.81 4.20
CA THR A 24 -2.86 10.86 4.20
C THR A 24 -2.59 9.73 3.22
N ILE A 25 -2.69 8.48 3.71
CA ILE A 25 -2.56 7.26 2.91
C ILE A 25 -3.89 6.85 2.26
N PHE A 26 -3.81 6.00 1.24
CA PHE A 26 -4.98 5.49 0.51
C PHE A 26 -5.42 4.10 1.00
N LYS A 27 -6.67 3.72 0.68
CA LYS A 27 -7.16 2.36 0.96
C LYS A 27 -6.81 1.43 -0.18
N ILE A 28 -6.02 0.40 0.11
CA ILE A 28 -5.71 -0.69 -0.82
C ILE A 28 -6.75 -1.81 -0.65
N ALA A 29 -7.39 -2.21 -1.75
CA ALA A 29 -8.46 -3.21 -1.72
C ALA A 29 -7.91 -4.63 -1.45
N PRO A 30 -8.56 -5.46 -0.62
CA PRO A 30 -8.14 -6.84 -0.42
C PRO A 30 -8.39 -7.70 -1.67
N LEU A 31 -7.59 -8.76 -1.84
CA LEU A 31 -7.88 -9.83 -2.80
C LEU A 31 -9.21 -10.52 -2.40
N LYS A 32 -10.09 -10.77 -3.37
CA LYS A 32 -11.35 -11.52 -3.19
C LYS A 32 -11.14 -13.03 -3.22
#